data_AF-A0A059EYE5-F1
#
_entry.id   AF-A0A059EYE5-F1
#
_cell.length_a   1.000
_cell.length_b   1.000
_cell.length_c   1.000
_cell.angle_alpha   90.00
_cell.angle_beta   90.00
_cell.angle_gamma   90.00
#
_symmetry.space_group_name_H-M   'P 1'
#
loop_
_entity.id
_entity.type
_entity.pdbx_description
1 polymer ?
#
loop_
_entity_poly.entity_id
_entity_poly.type
_entity_poly.pdbx_seq_one_letter_code
_entity_poly.pdbx_strand_id
1 'polypeptide(L)'
;MSQSLKTKEEYKKIAAEFISSLSIKCPSNHIGRKISSKNIYNYRCKNKWCKINYNILENTPFKGSKLKIWKAIRIFDCWLFGLKIKDISFILRLNKNTITRYLNHLEEKLVKKYYSKIKPIGGKDVIVEIDESKFGKVKYNKGHRVEGVWVFGMTKCTN
;
A
#
# COMPACT_ATOMS: atom_id res chain seq x y z
N MET A 1 -3.43 -6.51 -25.88
CA MET A 1 -3.06 -5.08 -25.97
C MET A 1 -1.66 -4.91 -25.42
N SER A 2 -0.66 -4.67 -26.26
CA SER A 2 0.71 -4.39 -25.83
C SER A 2 0.77 -2.98 -25.26
N GLN A 3 0.67 -2.83 -23.94
CA GLN A 3 0.92 -1.52 -23.30
C GLN A 3 2.41 -1.22 -23.39
N SER A 4 2.77 -0.20 -24.18
CA SER A 4 4.12 0.37 -24.19
C SER A 4 4.34 1.21 -22.92
N LEU A 5 5.57 1.24 -22.41
CA LEU A 5 5.92 2.15 -21.32
C LEU A 5 5.69 3.60 -21.74
N LYS A 6 5.01 4.36 -20.87
CA LYS A 6 4.72 5.77 -21.09
C LYS A 6 6.00 6.60 -21.23
N THR A 7 5.90 7.70 -21.98
CA THR A 7 6.93 8.72 -22.10
C THR A 7 7.13 9.48 -20.78
N LYS A 8 8.26 10.17 -20.66
CA LYS A 8 8.59 10.96 -19.45
C LYS A 8 7.56 12.08 -19.22
N GLU A 9 7.06 12.69 -20.28
CA GLU A 9 6.08 13.77 -20.27
C GLU A 9 4.73 13.28 -19.74
N GLU A 10 4.30 12.10 -20.16
CA GLU A 10 3.09 11.45 -19.64
C GLU A 10 3.20 11.18 -18.14
N TYR A 11 4.34 10.66 -17.65
CA TYR A 11 4.52 10.48 -16.21
C TYR A 11 4.49 11.80 -15.42
N LYS A 12 5.01 12.89 -15.99
CA LYS A 12 4.90 14.21 -15.34
C LYS A 12 3.45 14.66 -15.26
N LYS A 13 2.66 14.43 -16.32
CA LYS A 13 1.23 14.76 -16.34
C LYS A 13 0.47 13.94 -15.29
N ILE A 14 0.69 12.63 -15.24
CA ILE A 14 0.10 11.75 -14.22
C ILE A 14 0.49 12.20 -12.81
N ALA A 15 1.75 12.61 -12.60
CA ALA A 15 2.17 13.12 -11.30
C ALA A 15 1.47 14.44 -10.93
N ALA A 16 1.23 15.33 -11.88
CA ALA A 16 0.52 16.58 -11.64
C ALA A 16 -0.97 16.33 -11.31
N GLU A 17 -1.63 15.45 -12.06
CA GLU A 17 -3.01 15.00 -11.81
C GLU A 17 -3.14 14.30 -10.45
N PHE A 18 -2.16 13.48 -10.09
CA PHE A 18 -2.11 12.88 -8.76
C PHE A 18 -2.04 13.95 -7.67
N ILE A 19 -1.14 14.93 -7.79
CA ILE A 19 -1.00 16.00 -6.78
C ILE A 19 -2.27 16.84 -6.68
N SER A 20 -2.94 17.14 -7.80
CA SER A 20 -4.20 17.91 -7.78
C SER A 20 -5.36 17.13 -7.17
N SER A 21 -5.34 15.80 -7.23
CA SER A 21 -6.33 14.93 -6.60
C SER A 21 -6.21 14.85 -5.06
N LEU A 22 -5.08 15.29 -4.48
CA LEU A 22 -4.86 15.21 -3.04
C LEU A 22 -5.69 16.25 -2.28
N SER A 23 -6.29 15.81 -1.17
CA SER A 23 -7.04 16.71 -0.29
C SER A 23 -6.11 17.73 0.38
N ILE A 24 -6.46 19.00 0.24
CA ILE A 24 -5.80 20.13 0.91
C ILE A 24 -6.33 20.28 2.36
N LYS A 25 -7.31 19.47 2.77
CA LYS A 25 -7.91 19.59 4.11
C LYS A 25 -7.04 18.96 5.19
N CYS A 26 -7.08 19.52 6.39
CA CYS A 26 -6.40 18.95 7.56
C CYS A 26 -7.14 17.69 8.07
N PRO A 27 -6.56 16.93 9.03
CA PRO A 27 -7.24 15.77 9.64
C PRO A 27 -8.62 16.10 10.25
N SER A 28 -8.80 17.33 10.74
CA SER A 28 -10.10 17.85 11.22
C SER A 28 -11.00 18.41 10.10
N ASN A 29 -10.72 18.10 8.84
CA ASN A 29 -11.50 18.47 7.65
C ASN A 29 -11.58 19.99 7.35
N HIS A 30 -10.70 20.82 7.90
CA HIS A 30 -10.61 22.25 7.59
C HIS A 30 -9.69 22.53 6.41
N ILE A 31 -9.97 23.60 5.65
CA ILE A 31 -9.13 24.03 4.52
C ILE A 31 -7.78 24.57 5.01
N GLY A 32 -6.68 24.06 4.42
CA GLY A 32 -5.33 24.58 4.65
C GLY A 32 -4.86 25.59 3.62
N ARG A 33 -3.73 26.21 3.91
CA ARG A 33 -2.92 26.97 2.95
C ARG A 33 -1.50 26.41 2.92
N LYS A 34 -0.83 26.54 1.77
CA LYS A 34 0.60 26.22 1.64
C LYS A 34 1.40 27.09 2.62
N ILE A 35 2.39 26.48 3.28
CA ILE A 35 3.29 27.19 4.19
C ILE A 35 4.35 27.96 3.41
N SER A 36 4.84 27.40 2.30
CA SER A 36 5.89 27.98 1.47
C SER A 36 5.62 27.69 -0.01
N SER A 37 6.08 28.58 -0.87
CA SER A 37 6.14 28.35 -2.32
C SER A 37 7.14 27.24 -2.69
N LYS A 38 8.22 27.08 -1.92
CA LYS A 38 9.28 26.10 -2.18
C LYS A 38 8.84 24.66 -1.87
N ASN A 39 8.01 24.47 -0.85
CA ASN A 39 7.49 23.15 -0.47
C ASN A 39 5.98 23.09 -0.67
N ILE A 40 5.59 22.65 -1.87
CA ILE A 40 4.19 22.56 -2.30
C ILE A 40 3.35 21.54 -1.51
N TYR A 41 3.96 20.71 -0.67
CA TYR A 41 3.29 19.62 0.05
C TYR A 41 2.95 19.95 1.50
N ASN A 42 3.60 20.96 2.09
CA ASN A 42 3.40 21.33 3.49
C ASN A 42 2.33 22.43 3.62
N TYR A 43 1.30 22.14 4.41
CA TYR A 43 0.14 23.01 4.62
C TYR A 43 -0.04 23.32 6.10
N ARG A 44 -0.62 24.50 6.35
CA ARG A 44 -1.10 24.92 7.66
C ARG A 44 -2.59 25.18 7.59
N CYS A 45 -3.31 24.64 8.55
CA CYS A 45 -4.75 24.84 8.66
C CYS A 45 -5.08 26.34 8.83
N LYS A 46 -6.07 26.85 8.07
CA LYS A 46 -6.52 28.25 8.18
C LYS A 46 -7.39 28.50 9.42
N ASN A 47 -8.02 27.47 9.97
CA ASN A 47 -8.88 27.61 11.13
C ASN A 47 -8.06 28.05 12.36
N LYS A 48 -8.50 29.14 13.01
CA LYS A 48 -7.84 29.80 14.15
C LYS A 48 -7.62 28.86 15.35
N TRP A 49 -8.52 27.92 15.60
CA TRP A 49 -8.44 26.98 16.72
C TRP A 49 -7.65 25.70 16.40
N CYS A 50 -7.46 25.40 15.12
CA CYS A 50 -6.83 24.18 14.67
C CYS A 50 -5.33 24.41 14.43
N LYS A 51 -4.97 25.37 13.56
CA LYS A 51 -3.60 25.83 13.24
C LYS A 51 -2.50 24.77 12.99
N ILE A 52 -2.85 23.49 12.92
CA ILE A 52 -1.94 22.36 12.71
C ILE A 52 -1.21 22.47 11.38
N ASN A 53 0.05 22.05 11.38
CA ASN A 53 0.87 21.83 10.20
C ASN A 53 0.74 20.36 9.78
N TYR A 54 0.56 20.11 8.49
CA TYR A 54 0.44 18.76 7.96
C TYR A 54 0.98 18.71 6.53
N ASN A 55 1.22 17.49 6.05
CA ASN A 55 1.72 17.24 4.71
C ASN A 55 0.67 16.48 3.90
N ILE A 56 0.39 16.92 2.68
CA ILE A 56 -0.63 16.27 1.83
C ILE A 56 -0.22 14.87 1.36
N LEU A 57 1.06 14.52 1.46
CA LEU A 57 1.60 13.21 1.06
C LEU A 57 1.61 12.18 2.19
N GLU A 58 1.21 12.52 3.43
CA GLU A 58 1.38 11.65 4.62
C GLU A 58 0.86 10.21 4.42
N ASN A 59 -0.29 10.09 3.76
CA ASN A 59 -0.96 8.80 3.50
C ASN A 59 -0.63 8.22 2.13
N THR A 60 0.44 8.68 1.49
CA THR A 60 0.88 8.25 0.17
C THR A 60 2.26 7.60 0.26
N PRO A 61 2.64 6.75 -0.71
CA PRO A 61 3.99 6.18 -0.76
C PRO A 61 5.07 7.21 -1.12
N PHE A 62 4.70 8.47 -1.37
CA PHE A 62 5.61 9.55 -1.77
C PHE A 62 6.07 10.43 -0.61
N LYS A 63 5.57 10.20 0.62
CA LYS A 63 5.99 10.96 1.79
C LYS A 63 7.51 10.80 2.01
N GLY A 64 8.22 11.93 2.12
CA GLY A 64 9.68 11.94 2.33
C GLY A 64 10.49 11.50 1.11
N SER A 65 9.86 11.34 -0.06
CA SER A 65 10.53 10.98 -1.30
C SER A 65 11.58 12.02 -1.70
N LYS A 66 12.83 11.57 -1.89
CA LYS A 66 13.89 12.37 -2.50
C LYS A 66 13.80 12.42 -4.02
N LEU A 67 13.13 11.42 -4.63
CA LEU A 67 12.88 11.41 -6.07
C LEU A 67 11.67 12.29 -6.40
N LYS A 68 11.67 12.84 -7.61
CA LYS A 68 10.47 13.48 -8.16
C LYS A 68 9.35 12.43 -8.26
N ILE A 69 8.12 12.82 -7.92
CA ILE A 69 6.95 11.92 -7.86
C ILE A 69 6.77 11.14 -9.17
N TRP A 70 6.90 11.81 -10.33
CA TRP A 70 6.80 11.14 -11.63
C TRP A 70 7.82 10.01 -11.83
N LYS A 71 9.03 10.14 -11.26
CA LYS A 71 10.06 9.10 -11.36
C LYS A 71 9.73 7.93 -10.44
N ALA A 72 9.17 8.18 -9.26
CA ALA A 72 8.66 7.14 -8.37
C ALA A 72 7.46 6.41 -8.98
N ILE A 73 6.50 7.12 -9.60
CA ILE A 73 5.39 6.51 -10.35
C ILE A 73 5.93 5.60 -11.45
N ARG A 74 6.94 6.04 -12.21
CA ARG A 74 7.57 5.21 -13.24
C ARG A 74 8.23 3.94 -12.68
N ILE A 75 8.82 3.98 -11.48
CA ILE A 75 9.32 2.76 -10.80
C ILE A 75 8.16 1.78 -10.59
N PHE A 76 7.03 2.27 -10.07
CA PHE A 76 5.85 1.45 -9.80
C PHE A 76 5.24 0.87 -11.08
N ASP A 77 5.09 1.69 -12.13
CA ASP A 77 4.54 1.25 -13.43
C ASP A 77 5.42 0.15 -14.05
N CYS A 78 6.75 0.32 -14.00
CA CYS A 78 7.69 -0.70 -14.47
C CYS A 78 7.58 -2.02 -13.68
N TRP A 79 7.42 -1.96 -12.35
CA TRP A 79 7.26 -3.14 -11.51
C TRP A 79 5.91 -3.84 -11.77
N LEU A 80 4.83 -3.07 -11.92
CA LEU A 80 3.50 -3.59 -12.28
C LEU A 80 3.49 -4.24 -13.67
N PHE A 81 4.32 -3.75 -14.59
CA PHE A 81 4.54 -4.36 -15.90
C PHE A 81 5.34 -5.69 -15.84
N GLY A 82 5.83 -6.08 -14.66
CA GLY A 82 6.57 -7.33 -14.46
C GLY A 82 8.08 -7.22 -14.69
N LEU A 83 8.64 -6.02 -14.79
CA LEU A 83 10.09 -5.84 -14.93
C LEU A 83 10.81 -6.19 -13.62
N LYS A 84 11.96 -6.86 -13.74
CA LYS A 84 12.79 -7.19 -12.57
C LYS A 84 13.52 -5.93 -12.09
N ILE A 85 13.85 -5.87 -10.81
CA ILE A 85 14.55 -4.73 -10.18
C ILE A 85 15.85 -4.36 -10.94
N LYS A 86 16.56 -5.36 -11.49
CA LYS A 86 17.76 -5.14 -12.30
C LYS A 86 17.47 -4.36 -13.58
N ASP A 87 16.38 -4.66 -14.26
CA ASP A 87 15.96 -4.01 -15.50
C ASP A 87 15.50 -2.57 -15.23
N ILE A 88 14.72 -2.38 -14.15
CA ILE A 88 14.27 -1.06 -13.70
C ILE A 88 15.48 -0.18 -13.33
N SER A 89 16.46 -0.76 -12.66
CA SER A 89 17.73 -0.10 -12.30
C SER A 89 18.48 0.37 -13.54
N PHE A 90 18.57 -0.47 -14.56
CA PHE A 90 19.19 -0.15 -15.84
C PHE A 90 18.43 0.97 -16.58
N ILE A 91 17.11 0.82 -16.76
CA ILE A 91 16.25 1.77 -17.49
C ILE A 91 16.23 3.16 -16.85
N LEU A 92 16.15 3.23 -15.50
CA LEU A 92 16.01 4.50 -14.78
C LEU A 92 17.34 5.08 -14.30
N ARG A 93 18.44 4.35 -14.49
CA ARG A 93 19.78 4.65 -13.96
C ARG A 93 19.71 4.95 -12.46
N LEU A 94 19.10 4.03 -11.71
CA LEU A 94 18.91 4.15 -10.26
C LEU A 94 19.57 2.96 -9.56
N ASN A 95 20.06 3.19 -8.35
CA ASN A 95 20.54 2.10 -7.50
C ASN A 95 19.38 1.14 -7.16
N LYS A 96 19.61 -0.17 -7.26
CA LYS A 96 18.66 -1.22 -6.89
C LYS A 96 18.08 -1.01 -5.48
N ASN A 97 18.92 -0.62 -4.52
CA ASN A 97 18.48 -0.35 -3.14
C ASN A 97 17.47 0.80 -3.07
N THR A 98 17.61 1.79 -3.96
CA THR A 98 16.62 2.87 -4.05
C THR A 98 15.30 2.33 -4.57
N ILE A 99 15.31 1.52 -5.63
CA ILE A 99 14.10 0.93 -6.21
C ILE A 99 13.39 0.05 -5.17
N THR A 100 14.11 -0.86 -4.52
CA THR A 100 13.55 -1.71 -3.45
C THR A 100 12.92 -0.88 -2.34
N ARG A 101 13.58 0.19 -1.90
CA ARG A 101 12.99 1.09 -0.88
C ARG A 101 11.67 1.71 -1.32
N TYR A 102 11.57 2.18 -2.57
CA TYR A 102 10.31 2.74 -3.07
C TYR A 102 9.21 1.67 -3.16
N LEU A 103 9.54 0.45 -3.60
CA LEU A 103 8.58 -0.66 -3.68
C LEU A 103 8.11 -1.09 -2.28
N ASN A 104 9.01 -1.20 -1.31
CA ASN A 104 8.63 -1.51 0.07
C ASN A 104 7.71 -0.44 0.67
N HIS A 105 8.00 0.85 0.45
CA HIS A 105 7.10 1.93 0.89
C HIS A 105 5.73 1.87 0.21
N LEU A 106 5.67 1.46 -1.06
CA LEU A 106 4.40 1.23 -1.74
C LEU A 106 3.65 0.06 -1.09
N GLU A 107 4.32 -1.07 -0.90
CA GLU A 107 3.77 -2.27 -0.29
C GLU A 107 3.23 -2.00 1.12
N GLU A 108 4.00 -1.36 2.00
CA GLU A 108 3.58 -0.99 3.36
C GLU A 108 2.26 -0.20 3.36
N LYS A 109 2.11 0.76 2.44
CA LYS A 109 0.89 1.57 2.33
C LYS A 109 -0.27 0.79 1.72
N LEU A 110 0.00 -0.07 0.73
CA LEU A 110 -1.01 -0.91 0.09
C LEU A 110 -1.55 -1.98 1.04
N VAL A 111 -0.66 -2.73 1.70
CA VAL A 111 -0.96 -3.78 2.67
C VAL A 111 -1.83 -3.23 3.79
N LYS A 112 -1.44 -2.11 4.40
CA LYS A 112 -2.24 -1.46 5.45
C LYS A 112 -3.64 -1.10 4.97
N LYS A 113 -3.76 -0.55 3.77
CA LYS A 113 -5.06 -0.16 3.18
C LYS A 113 -5.92 -1.37 2.81
N TYR A 114 -5.29 -2.43 2.30
CA TYR A 114 -5.96 -3.68 1.95
C TYR A 114 -6.55 -4.35 3.18
N TYR A 115 -5.74 -4.59 4.22
CA TYR A 115 -6.23 -5.19 5.46
C TYR A 115 -7.24 -4.32 6.21
N SER A 116 -7.12 -2.99 6.16
CA SER A 116 -8.15 -2.11 6.75
C SER A 116 -9.53 -2.20 6.08
N LYS A 117 -9.58 -2.71 4.85
CA LYS A 117 -10.83 -2.93 4.12
C LYS A 117 -11.39 -4.33 4.30
N ILE A 118 -10.55 -5.29 4.67
CA ILE A 118 -11.00 -6.64 5.00
C ILE A 118 -11.77 -6.54 6.31
N LYS A 119 -13.05 -6.93 6.28
CA LYS A 119 -13.84 -7.03 7.50
C LYS A 119 -13.25 -8.16 8.34
N PRO A 120 -13.08 -7.96 9.67
CA PRO A 120 -12.68 -9.06 10.54
C PRO A 120 -13.69 -10.20 10.44
N ILE A 121 -13.23 -11.42 10.65
CA ILE A 121 -14.12 -12.57 10.72
C ILE A 121 -14.81 -12.50 12.08
N GLY A 122 -16.15 -12.40 12.06
CA GLY A 122 -16.97 -12.08 13.23
C GLY A 122 -17.46 -10.63 13.25
N GLY A 123 -18.04 -10.21 14.37
CA GLY A 123 -18.66 -8.90 14.52
C GLY A 123 -19.39 -8.77 15.84
N LYS A 124 -19.96 -7.60 16.10
CA LYS A 124 -20.84 -7.41 17.25
C LYS A 124 -22.00 -8.42 17.15
N ASP A 125 -22.22 -9.17 18.23
CA ASP A 125 -23.25 -10.22 18.34
C ASP A 125 -23.03 -11.44 17.42
N VAL A 126 -21.80 -11.69 16.98
CA VAL A 126 -21.42 -12.90 16.25
C VAL A 126 -20.36 -13.67 17.02
N ILE A 127 -20.71 -14.88 17.48
CA ILE A 127 -19.74 -15.82 18.04
C ILE A 127 -19.18 -16.63 16.87
N VAL A 128 -17.86 -16.57 16.68
CA VAL A 128 -17.16 -17.38 15.69
C VAL A 128 -16.50 -18.53 16.42
N GLU A 129 -16.97 -19.75 16.16
CA GLU A 129 -16.31 -20.96 16.63
C GLU A 129 -15.27 -21.39 15.60
N ILE A 130 -14.04 -21.57 16.07
CA ILE A 130 -12.93 -22.10 15.30
C ILE A 130 -12.70 -23.51 15.79
N ASP A 131 -12.84 -24.49 14.91
CA ASP A 131 -12.56 -25.90 15.23
C ASP A 131 -11.32 -26.39 14.48
N GLU A 132 -10.55 -27.25 15.13
CA GLU A 132 -9.28 -27.77 14.61
C GLU A 132 -9.40 -29.27 14.36
N SER A 133 -9.20 -29.70 13.12
CA SER A 133 -9.20 -31.11 12.75
C SER A 133 -7.84 -31.49 12.16
N LYS A 134 -7.16 -32.46 12.77
CA LYS A 134 -5.90 -33.01 12.25
C LYS A 134 -6.17 -34.27 11.42
N PHE A 135 -6.02 -34.16 10.11
CA PHE A 135 -6.17 -35.28 9.18
C PHE A 135 -4.81 -35.95 8.96
N GLY A 136 -4.63 -37.16 9.50
CA GLY A 136 -3.49 -38.02 9.21
C GLY A 136 -3.97 -39.42 8.91
N LYS A 137 -3.62 -39.97 7.75
CA LYS A 137 -3.92 -41.36 7.39
C LYS A 137 -2.63 -42.15 7.28
N VAL A 138 -2.47 -43.15 8.13
CA VAL A 138 -1.40 -44.15 7.96
C VAL A 138 -1.87 -45.14 6.90
N LYS A 139 -1.03 -45.44 5.89
CA LYS A 139 -1.37 -46.43 4.86
C LYS A 139 -1.57 -47.78 5.56
N TYR A 140 -2.79 -48.35 5.46
CA TYR A 140 -3.17 -49.61 6.11
C TYR A 140 -3.07 -49.65 7.66
N ASN A 141 -3.10 -48.51 8.36
CA ASN A 141 -2.88 -48.43 9.82
C ASN A 141 -1.58 -49.12 10.29
N LYS A 142 -0.60 -49.31 9.40
CA LYS A 142 0.69 -49.93 9.69
C LYS A 142 1.82 -49.05 9.16
N GLY A 143 2.85 -48.84 9.97
CA GLY A 143 4.07 -48.10 9.58
C GLY A 143 4.17 -46.70 10.20
N HIS A 144 5.14 -45.93 9.69
CA HIS A 144 5.55 -44.63 10.24
C HIS A 144 4.37 -43.65 10.30
N ARG A 145 4.16 -43.03 11.46
CA ARG A 145 3.13 -42.02 11.66
C ARG A 145 3.49 -40.79 10.83
N VAL A 146 2.73 -40.53 9.77
CA VAL A 146 2.91 -39.32 8.96
C VAL A 146 2.32 -38.15 9.72
N GLU A 147 3.03 -37.03 9.79
CA GLU A 147 2.52 -35.80 10.38
C GLU A 147 1.32 -35.33 9.55
N GLY A 148 0.13 -35.43 10.12
CA GLY A 148 -1.13 -35.08 9.45
C GLY A 148 -1.25 -33.59 9.17
N VAL A 149 -2.13 -33.23 8.25
CA VAL A 149 -2.45 -31.84 7.91
C VAL A 149 -3.47 -31.31 8.91
N TRP A 150 -3.18 -30.14 9.49
CA TRP A 150 -4.15 -29.40 10.27
C TRP A 150 -5.10 -28.65 9.35
N VAL A 151 -6.39 -28.83 9.57
CA VAL A 151 -7.46 -28.08 8.91
C VAL A 151 -8.23 -27.33 9.98
N PHE A 152 -8.40 -26.03 9.77
CA PHE A 152 -9.16 -25.16 10.68
C PHE A 152 -10.50 -24.84 10.01
N GLY A 153 -11.58 -25.27 10.64
CA GLY A 153 -12.95 -24.92 10.26
C GLY A 153 -13.40 -23.68 11.03
N MET A 154 -14.26 -22.87 10.42
CA MET A 154 -14.90 -21.75 11.11
C MET A 154 -16.40 -21.83 10.89
N THR A 155 -17.17 -21.73 11.96
CA THR A 155 -18.63 -21.63 11.89
C THR A 155 -19.13 -20.38 12.61
N LYS A 156 -20.24 -19.84 12.10
CA LYS A 156 -20.91 -18.68 12.68
C LYS A 156 -22.02 -19.19 13.58
N CYS A 157 -21.91 -18.92 14.88
CA CYS A 157 -22.99 -19.14 15.83
C CYS A 157 -23.75 -17.81 16.01
N THR A 158 -25.04 -17.82 15.70
CA THR A 158 -25.98 -16.75 16.06
C THR A 158 -26.83 -17.25 17.21
N ASN A 159 -26.86 -16.51 18.32
CA ASN A 159 -27.78 -16.78 19.43
C ASN A 159 -29.23 -16.54 19.02
#